data_AF-A0A2H1EHQ8-F1
#
_entry.id   AF-A0A2H1EHQ8-F1
#
_cell.length_a   1.000
_cell.length_b   1.000
_cell.length_c   1.000
_cell.angle_alpha   90.00
_cell.angle_beta   90.00
_cell.angle_gamma   90.00
#
_symmetry.space_group_name_H-M   'P 1'
#
loop_
_entity.id
_entity.type
_entity.pdbx_description
1 polymer ?
#
loop_
_entity_poly.entity_id
_entity_poly.type
_entity_poly.pdbx_seq_one_letter_code
_entity_poly.pdbx_strand_id
1 'polypeptide(L)'
;MLQNKSVIYALVILASPILFALAVFPDTFSLGWNQGRGGFLFAMAFVAAELMGLKLDIPKKRLIAIIPIAGVVIVYLTSLEFGLKHYLVSIAPQFHVLINDSWTWMWDFIVIAIFFMVSMTVLFGKRWIRISPAGPIYAAGTAIILSLDAFFPYDSLGPLQYVVPYLVKIDVFLIGLFHMGHATAHGNAMFLVGDHGPFALQVFWPSAGVHSIIIYSLVMMAFLLKMNIPRNRKLGYFAMGVIGTITVNIIRIFSLSIFVLKVSTNVNEFESFHGIAGEIMFLPWLFIFLLIVTYVETKRIKKLGTVQHESDTSK
;
A
#
# COMPACT_ATOMS: atom_id res chain seq x y z
N MET A 1 -4.94 3.66 -30.69
CA MET A 1 -5.73 4.39 -29.68
C MET A 1 -4.87 5.58 -29.23
N LEU A 2 -5.12 6.79 -29.76
CA LEU A 2 -4.27 7.96 -29.47
C LEU A 2 -4.51 8.43 -28.03
N GLN A 3 -3.53 8.23 -27.16
CA GLN A 3 -3.54 8.70 -25.77
C GLN A 3 -3.49 10.24 -25.75
N ASN A 4 -4.27 10.88 -24.88
CA ASN A 4 -4.29 12.34 -24.83
C ASN A 4 -2.96 12.87 -24.25
N LYS A 5 -2.21 13.67 -25.02
CA LYS A 5 -0.91 14.23 -24.64
C LYS A 5 -0.99 15.02 -23.32
N SER A 6 -2.12 15.68 -23.04
CA SER A 6 -2.32 16.47 -21.81
C SER A 6 -2.35 15.61 -20.55
N VAL A 7 -2.87 14.38 -20.61
CA VAL A 7 -2.85 13.42 -19.49
C VAL A 7 -1.42 12.92 -19.23
N ILE A 8 -0.66 12.66 -20.28
CA ILE A 8 0.75 12.23 -20.15
C ILE A 8 1.56 13.33 -19.45
N TYR A 9 1.38 14.59 -19.84
CA TYR A 9 2.04 15.71 -19.18
C TYR A 9 1.64 15.85 -17.70
N ALA A 10 0.35 15.67 -17.38
CA ALA A 10 -0.08 15.66 -15.98
C ALA A 10 0.62 14.55 -15.19
N LEU A 11 0.70 13.33 -15.74
CA LEU A 11 1.38 12.20 -15.10
C LEU A 11 2.87 12.46 -14.87
N VAL A 12 3.56 13.06 -15.85
CA VAL A 12 4.98 13.43 -15.70
C VAL A 12 5.18 14.44 -14.57
N ILE A 13 4.33 15.47 -14.49
CA ILE A 13 4.43 16.49 -13.42
C ILE A 13 4.07 15.88 -12.06
N LEU A 14 3.07 15.01 -11.99
CA LEU A 14 2.70 14.32 -10.74
C LEU A 14 3.77 13.33 -10.27
N ALA A 15 4.47 12.68 -11.21
CA ALA A 15 5.56 11.76 -10.88
C ALA A 15 6.85 12.51 -10.51
N SER A 16 7.00 13.79 -10.88
CA SER A 16 8.31 14.47 -10.81
C SER A 16 8.92 14.55 -9.41
N PRO A 17 8.18 14.82 -8.30
CA PRO A 17 8.80 14.84 -6.97
C PRO A 17 9.29 13.46 -6.53
N ILE A 18 8.59 12.41 -6.95
CA ILE A 18 8.91 11.01 -6.62
C ILE A 18 10.13 10.56 -7.42
N LEU A 19 10.14 10.84 -8.73
CA LEU A 19 11.29 10.55 -9.59
C LEU A 19 12.53 11.35 -9.18
N PHE A 20 12.34 12.60 -8.75
CA PHE A 20 13.42 13.41 -8.18
C PHE A 20 14.00 12.76 -6.92
N ALA A 21 13.17 12.41 -5.94
CA ALA A 21 13.64 11.76 -4.73
C ALA A 21 14.30 10.41 -5.02
N LEU A 22 13.78 9.63 -5.96
CA LEU A 22 14.36 8.34 -6.35
C LEU A 22 15.75 8.53 -6.98
N ALA A 23 15.93 9.57 -7.79
CA ALA A 23 17.19 9.85 -8.47
C ALA A 23 18.25 10.47 -7.55
N VAL A 24 17.83 11.37 -6.64
CA VAL A 24 18.75 12.15 -5.80
C VAL A 24 18.97 11.52 -4.42
N PHE A 25 17.96 10.83 -3.88
CA PHE A 25 17.99 10.19 -2.56
C PHE A 25 17.58 8.70 -2.66
N PRO A 26 18.24 7.88 -3.51
CA PRO A 26 17.83 6.51 -3.79
C PRO A 26 17.76 5.63 -2.54
N ASP A 27 18.65 5.86 -1.56
CA ASP A 27 18.73 5.08 -0.32
C ASP A 27 17.49 5.25 0.57
N THR A 28 16.68 6.28 0.31
CA THR A 28 15.41 6.50 1.03
C THR A 28 14.26 5.66 0.49
N PHE A 29 14.45 4.93 -0.61
CA PHE A 29 13.44 4.06 -1.22
C PHE A 29 13.61 2.61 -0.76
N SER A 30 13.25 2.36 0.50
CA SER A 30 12.98 1.01 0.99
C SER A 30 11.51 0.63 0.79
N LEU A 31 11.28 -0.65 0.49
CA LEU A 31 9.96 -1.30 0.45
C LEU A 31 9.57 -1.87 1.83
N GLY A 32 10.24 -1.41 2.90
CA GLY A 32 9.88 -1.76 4.26
C GLY A 32 8.77 -0.86 4.81
N TRP A 33 7.89 -1.48 5.59
CA TRP A 33 6.66 -0.91 6.15
C TRP A 33 6.82 0.44 6.90
N ASN A 34 7.98 0.76 7.46
CA ASN A 34 8.29 2.06 8.07
C ASN A 34 9.73 2.47 7.76
N GLN A 35 10.24 2.06 6.60
CA GLN A 35 11.66 2.14 6.28
C GLN A 35 11.97 3.07 5.11
N GLY A 36 10.95 3.66 4.46
CA GLY A 36 11.23 4.62 3.40
C GLY A 36 10.05 5.00 2.53
N ARG A 37 10.41 5.53 1.36
CA ARG A 37 9.54 6.16 0.36
C ARG A 37 9.05 5.20 -0.72
N GLY A 38 9.30 3.88 -0.59
CA GLY A 38 8.84 2.87 -1.57
C GLY A 38 7.35 2.98 -1.88
N GLY A 39 6.53 3.26 -0.86
CA GLY A 39 5.10 3.56 -0.98
C GLY A 39 4.74 4.64 -2.00
N PHE A 40 5.61 5.61 -2.27
CA PHE A 40 5.35 6.68 -3.24
C PHE A 40 5.16 6.13 -4.65
N LEU A 41 5.94 5.10 -5.01
CA LEU A 41 5.84 4.46 -6.32
C LEU A 41 4.49 3.79 -6.50
N PHE A 42 3.94 3.19 -5.44
CA PHE A 42 2.60 2.58 -5.48
C PHE A 42 1.50 3.62 -5.54
N ALA A 43 1.61 4.69 -4.75
CA ALA A 43 0.67 5.82 -4.82
C ALA A 43 0.62 6.40 -6.25
N MET A 44 1.79 6.59 -6.87
CA MET A 44 1.90 7.06 -8.25
C MET A 44 1.38 6.03 -9.27
N ALA A 45 1.62 4.74 -9.05
CA ALA A 45 1.10 3.67 -9.90
C ALA A 45 -0.44 3.66 -9.90
N PHE A 46 -1.09 3.87 -8.74
CA PHE A 46 -2.54 4.01 -8.67
C PHE A 46 -3.04 5.25 -9.43
N VAL A 47 -2.39 6.40 -9.26
CA VAL A 47 -2.70 7.61 -10.04
C VAL A 47 -2.57 7.34 -11.54
N ALA A 48 -1.46 6.71 -11.96
CA ALA A 48 -1.22 6.38 -13.36
C ALA A 48 -2.29 5.43 -13.89
N ALA A 49 -2.60 4.35 -13.19
CA ALA A 49 -3.62 3.37 -13.59
C ALA A 49 -5.01 4.01 -13.74
N GLU A 50 -5.37 4.97 -12.89
CA GLU A 50 -6.67 5.63 -12.95
C GLU A 50 -6.78 6.73 -14.01
N LEU A 51 -5.67 7.40 -14.34
CA LEU A 51 -5.64 8.45 -15.37
C LEU A 51 -5.34 7.90 -16.77
N MET A 52 -4.57 6.82 -16.87
CA MET A 52 -4.27 6.17 -18.14
C MET A 52 -5.56 5.63 -18.78
N GLY A 53 -5.78 5.97 -20.05
CA GLY A 53 -6.98 5.59 -20.79
C GLY A 53 -8.16 6.56 -20.65
N LEU A 54 -8.07 7.59 -19.81
CA LEU A 54 -9.07 8.66 -19.79
C LEU A 54 -8.94 9.54 -21.03
N LYS A 55 -10.06 9.71 -21.75
CA LYS A 55 -10.20 10.69 -22.83
C LYS A 55 -10.58 12.07 -22.27
N LEU A 56 -9.83 12.54 -21.27
CA LEU A 56 -10.00 13.88 -20.70
C LEU A 56 -8.98 14.81 -21.32
N ASP A 57 -9.42 15.99 -21.75
CA ASP A 57 -8.50 17.05 -22.14
C ASP A 57 -8.28 18.02 -20.98
N ILE A 58 -7.02 18.12 -20.56
CA ILE A 58 -6.62 18.95 -19.43
C ILE A 58 -6.12 20.29 -19.99
N PRO A 59 -6.76 21.42 -19.65
CA PRO A 59 -6.32 22.74 -20.09
C PRO A 59 -4.86 23.03 -19.72
N LYS A 60 -4.09 23.56 -20.66
CA LYS A 60 -2.67 23.92 -20.45
C LYS A 60 -2.44 24.80 -19.21
N LYS A 61 -3.36 25.72 -18.91
CA LYS A 61 -3.29 26.57 -17.71
C LYS A 61 -3.27 25.77 -16.41
N ARG A 62 -4.06 24.67 -16.33
CA ARG A 62 -4.10 23.79 -15.15
C ARG A 62 -2.85 22.93 -15.03
N LEU A 63 -2.29 22.48 -16.15
CA LEU A 63 -1.01 21.76 -16.17
C LEU A 63 0.14 22.65 -15.67
N ILE A 64 0.20 23.90 -16.13
CA ILE A 64 1.23 24.84 -15.67
C ILE A 64 1.06 25.15 -14.17
N ALA A 65 -0.19 25.25 -13.69
CA ALA A 65 -0.47 25.57 -12.30
C ALA A 65 0.01 24.51 -11.28
N ILE A 66 0.15 23.24 -11.67
CA ILE A 66 0.64 22.19 -10.76
C ILE A 66 2.17 22.08 -10.71
N ILE A 67 2.90 22.70 -11.64
CA ILE A 67 4.38 22.73 -11.65
C ILE A 67 4.96 23.36 -10.37
N PRO A 68 4.55 24.58 -9.93
CA PRO A 68 5.09 25.15 -8.69
C PRO A 68 4.75 24.30 -7.46
N ILE A 69 3.62 23.59 -7.48
CA ILE A 69 3.22 22.70 -6.38
C ILE A 69 4.20 21.51 -6.30
N ALA A 70 4.55 20.91 -7.44
CA ALA A 70 5.60 19.89 -7.50
C ALA A 70 6.96 20.44 -7.03
N GLY A 71 7.28 21.69 -7.39
CA GLY A 71 8.48 22.39 -6.92
C GLY A 71 8.53 22.52 -5.39
N VAL A 72 7.41 22.87 -4.74
CA VAL A 72 7.33 22.96 -3.27
C VAL A 72 7.60 21.60 -2.61
N VAL A 73 7.07 20.51 -3.18
CA VAL A 73 7.33 19.15 -2.65
C VAL A 73 8.80 18.77 -2.83
N ILE A 74 9.41 19.10 -3.97
CA ILE A 74 10.84 18.87 -4.19
C ILE A 74 11.69 19.65 -3.17
N VAL A 75 11.33 20.91 -2.88
CA VAL A 75 12.00 21.72 -1.86
C VAL A 75 11.86 21.08 -0.47
N TYR A 76 10.67 20.58 -0.12
CA TYR A 76 10.46 19.84 1.13
C TYR A 76 11.31 18.57 1.21
N LEU A 77 11.31 17.74 0.15
CA LEU A 77 12.09 16.50 0.11
C LEU A 77 13.59 16.78 0.22
N THR A 78 14.04 17.87 -0.38
CA THR A 78 15.43 18.33 -0.27
C THR A 78 15.73 18.82 1.15
N SER A 79 14.85 19.62 1.76
CA SER A 79 15.10 20.20 3.09
C SER A 79 15.19 19.16 4.21
N LEU A 80 14.59 17.97 4.03
CA LEU A 80 14.78 16.82 4.93
C LEU A 80 16.25 16.45 5.10
N GLU A 81 17.02 16.47 4.01
CA GLU A 81 18.46 16.18 4.02
C GLU A 81 19.29 17.35 4.56
N PHE A 82 18.75 18.57 4.55
CA PHE A 82 19.39 19.79 5.09
C PHE A 82 18.93 20.11 6.52
N GLY A 83 18.51 19.10 7.29
CA GLY A 83 18.27 19.22 8.73
C GLY A 83 16.80 19.27 9.14
N LEU A 84 15.84 19.34 8.21
CA LEU A 84 14.42 19.25 8.59
C LEU A 84 14.10 17.89 9.22
N LYS A 85 14.73 16.79 8.76
CA LYS A 85 14.57 15.47 9.39
C LYS A 85 15.03 15.46 10.85
N HIS A 86 16.19 16.05 11.13
CA HIS A 86 16.69 16.19 12.50
C HIS A 86 15.76 17.05 13.36
N TYR A 87 15.22 18.13 12.81
CA TYR A 87 14.23 18.95 13.50
C TYR A 87 12.97 18.15 13.86
N LEU A 88 12.41 17.39 12.90
CA LEU A 88 11.24 16.54 13.15
C LEU A 88 11.50 15.51 14.26
N VAL A 89 12.68 14.88 14.29
CA VAL A 89 13.05 13.95 15.36
C VAL A 89 13.21 14.69 16.69
N SER A 90 13.78 15.90 16.69
CA SER A 90 14.00 16.66 17.93
C SER A 90 12.72 17.09 18.64
N ILE A 91 11.62 17.30 17.90
CA ILE A 91 10.32 17.65 18.47
C ILE A 91 9.47 16.43 18.82
N ALA A 92 9.81 15.24 18.32
CA ALA A 92 9.04 14.01 18.53
C ALA A 92 8.76 13.69 20.03
N PRO A 93 9.72 13.89 20.97
CA PRO A 93 9.48 13.68 22.39
C PRO A 93 8.39 14.60 22.98
N GLN A 94 8.20 15.80 22.43
CA GLN A 94 7.17 16.76 22.90
C GLN A 94 5.75 16.25 22.62
N PHE A 95 5.60 15.34 21.65
CA PHE A 95 4.34 14.71 21.29
C PHE A 95 4.21 13.28 21.84
N HIS A 96 5.15 12.82 22.68
CA HIS A 96 5.20 11.44 23.17
C HIS A 96 5.27 10.39 22.06
N VAL A 97 5.97 10.70 20.96
CA VAL A 97 6.25 9.73 19.90
C VAL A 97 7.14 8.62 20.45
N LEU A 98 6.79 7.37 20.12
CA LEU A 98 7.48 6.17 20.57
C LEU A 98 8.36 5.55 19.46
N ILE A 99 7.99 5.71 18.18
CA ILE A 99 8.80 5.27 17.03
C ILE A 99 9.13 6.46 16.12
N ASN A 100 10.40 6.86 16.12
CA ASN A 100 10.90 7.99 15.34
C ASN A 100 10.86 7.75 13.82
N ASP A 101 11.13 6.52 13.36
CA ASP A 101 11.11 6.22 11.93
C ASP A 101 9.71 6.44 11.37
N SER A 102 8.69 5.81 11.96
CA SER A 102 7.29 5.98 11.58
C SER A 102 6.84 7.44 11.67
N TRP A 103 7.30 8.19 12.68
CA TRP A 103 7.07 9.64 12.77
C TRP A 103 7.65 10.43 11.60
N THR A 104 8.90 10.17 11.22
CA THR A 104 9.54 10.88 10.10
C THR A 104 8.86 10.56 8.77
N TRP A 105 8.64 9.28 8.47
CA TRP A 105 8.02 8.85 7.22
C TRP A 105 6.53 9.24 7.12
N MET A 106 5.83 9.33 8.25
CA MET A 106 4.44 9.83 8.27
C MET A 106 4.35 11.20 7.59
N TRP A 107 5.26 12.13 7.89
CA TRP A 107 5.26 13.47 7.29
C TRP A 107 5.49 13.44 5.78
N ASP A 108 6.40 12.60 5.32
CA ASP A 108 6.65 12.36 3.90
C ASP A 108 5.36 11.92 3.17
N PHE A 109 4.60 10.98 3.74
CA PHE A 109 3.31 10.55 3.18
C PHE A 109 2.20 11.59 3.32
N ILE A 110 2.17 12.39 4.39
CA ILE A 110 1.23 13.54 4.51
C ILE A 110 1.46 14.52 3.37
N VAL A 111 2.72 14.90 3.13
CA VAL A 111 3.06 15.87 2.07
C VAL A 111 2.70 15.33 0.69
N ILE A 112 3.00 14.06 0.40
CA ILE A 112 2.60 13.43 -0.87
C ILE A 112 1.08 13.31 -1.01
N ALA A 113 0.35 12.97 0.04
CA ALA A 113 -1.10 12.91 0.02
C ALA A 113 -1.70 14.31 -0.31
N ILE A 114 -1.22 15.36 0.38
CA ILE A 114 -1.63 16.75 0.13
C ILE A 114 -1.29 17.15 -1.31
N PHE A 115 -0.08 16.85 -1.77
CA PHE A 115 0.36 17.13 -3.14
C PHE A 115 -0.58 16.52 -4.18
N PHE A 116 -0.91 15.23 -4.05
CA PHE A 116 -1.84 14.59 -4.96
C PHE A 116 -3.23 15.19 -4.86
N MET A 117 -3.79 15.38 -3.65
CA MET A 117 -5.12 15.97 -3.49
C MET A 117 -5.23 17.38 -4.10
N VAL A 118 -4.26 18.25 -3.84
CA VAL A 118 -4.22 19.62 -4.37
C VAL A 118 -4.06 19.59 -5.88
N SER A 119 -3.08 18.84 -6.40
CA SER A 119 -2.83 18.76 -7.85
C SER A 119 -4.03 18.19 -8.59
N MET A 120 -4.65 17.14 -8.07
CA MET A 120 -5.87 16.56 -8.64
C MET A 120 -7.06 17.53 -8.60
N THR A 121 -7.18 18.32 -7.53
CA THR A 121 -8.18 19.39 -7.43
C THR A 121 -7.94 20.48 -8.46
N VAL A 122 -6.69 20.89 -8.70
CA VAL A 122 -6.35 21.87 -9.75
C VAL A 122 -6.65 21.32 -11.15
N LEU A 123 -6.30 20.06 -11.42
CA LEU A 123 -6.49 19.43 -12.72
C LEU A 123 -7.97 19.19 -13.05
N PHE A 124 -8.75 18.65 -12.11
CA PHE A 124 -10.09 18.13 -12.38
C PHE A 124 -11.22 18.81 -11.57
N GLY A 125 -10.90 19.76 -10.69
CA GLY A 125 -11.86 20.34 -9.75
C GLY A 125 -12.41 19.28 -8.79
N LYS A 126 -13.59 19.51 -8.19
CA LYS A 126 -14.23 18.57 -7.25
C LYS A 126 -14.48 17.16 -7.82
N ARG A 127 -14.42 16.98 -9.14
CA ARG A 127 -14.63 15.68 -9.80
C ARG A 127 -13.48 14.70 -9.58
N TRP A 128 -12.32 15.16 -9.11
CA TRP A 128 -11.15 14.30 -8.93
C TRP A 128 -11.40 13.08 -8.04
N ILE A 129 -12.24 13.22 -7.01
CA ILE A 129 -12.61 12.15 -6.08
C ILE A 129 -13.26 10.96 -6.81
N ARG A 130 -13.88 11.19 -7.97
CA ARG A 130 -14.44 10.13 -8.82
C ARG A 130 -13.48 9.69 -9.93
N ILE A 131 -12.50 10.52 -10.27
CA ILE A 131 -11.59 10.30 -11.40
C ILE A 131 -10.36 9.53 -10.96
N SER A 132 -9.63 10.01 -9.95
CA SER A 132 -8.42 9.35 -9.45
C SER A 132 -8.27 9.47 -7.92
N PRO A 133 -9.14 8.81 -7.13
CA PRO A 133 -9.04 8.81 -5.68
C PRO A 133 -8.00 7.84 -5.10
N ALA A 134 -7.59 6.78 -5.81
CA ALA A 134 -6.87 5.65 -5.20
C ALA A 134 -5.47 6.04 -4.69
N GLY A 135 -4.70 6.80 -5.46
CA GLY A 135 -3.38 7.28 -5.04
C GLY A 135 -3.41 8.18 -3.80
N PRO A 136 -4.24 9.25 -3.77
CA PRO A 136 -4.46 10.05 -2.57
C PRO A 136 -4.90 9.24 -1.34
N ILE A 137 -5.84 8.30 -1.52
CA ILE A 137 -6.34 7.46 -0.42
C ILE A 137 -5.25 6.53 0.10
N TYR A 138 -4.45 5.94 -0.78
CA TYR A 138 -3.32 5.11 -0.39
C TYR A 138 -2.30 5.94 0.41
N ALA A 139 -1.85 7.10 -0.11
CA ALA A 139 -0.86 7.92 0.57
C ALA A 139 -1.36 8.43 1.94
N ALA A 140 -2.61 8.89 2.01
CA ALA A 140 -3.23 9.32 3.27
C ALA A 140 -3.42 8.14 4.24
N GLY A 141 -3.83 6.98 3.73
CA GLY A 141 -3.96 5.76 4.51
C GLY A 141 -2.61 5.36 5.13
N THR A 142 -1.54 5.30 4.34
CA THR A 142 -0.20 5.02 4.84
C THR A 142 0.24 6.03 5.90
N ALA A 143 -0.03 7.32 5.70
CA ALA A 143 0.27 8.34 6.71
C ALA A 143 -0.47 8.11 8.03
N ILE A 144 -1.76 7.76 7.99
CA ILE A 144 -2.55 7.44 9.19
C ILE A 144 -1.94 6.26 9.91
N ILE A 145 -1.51 5.22 9.20
CA ILE A 145 -1.02 4.02 9.85
C ILE A 145 0.41 4.21 10.39
N LEU A 146 1.27 4.96 9.70
CA LEU A 146 2.56 5.39 10.25
C LEU A 146 2.37 6.28 11.48
N SER A 147 1.33 7.11 11.52
CA SER A 147 0.95 7.87 12.70
C SER A 147 0.55 6.94 13.85
N LEU A 148 -0.33 5.97 13.59
CA LEU A 148 -0.73 4.98 14.59
C LEU A 148 0.48 4.20 15.12
N ASP A 149 1.41 3.81 14.25
CA ASP A 149 2.64 3.12 14.65
C ASP A 149 3.60 4.03 15.44
N ALA A 150 3.69 5.32 15.10
CA ALA A 150 4.53 6.28 15.82
C ALA A 150 4.06 6.51 17.26
N PHE A 151 2.74 6.54 17.49
CA PHE A 151 2.14 6.87 18.80
C PHE A 151 1.68 5.63 19.59
N PHE A 152 1.30 4.56 18.90
CA PHE A 152 0.75 3.33 19.48
C PHE A 152 1.41 2.10 18.81
N PRO A 153 2.73 1.92 18.98
CA PRO A 153 3.47 0.83 18.35
C PRO A 153 3.14 -0.52 18.98
N TYR A 154 3.64 -1.58 18.32
CA TYR A 154 3.65 -2.94 18.84
C TYR A 154 2.23 -3.46 19.15
N ASP A 155 2.00 -3.99 20.35
CA ASP A 155 0.74 -4.58 20.79
C ASP A 155 -0.19 -3.58 21.51
N SER A 156 0.18 -2.30 21.59
CA SER A 156 -0.60 -1.28 22.31
C SER A 156 -1.98 -1.01 21.69
N LEU A 157 -2.17 -1.26 20.39
CA LEU A 157 -3.47 -1.22 19.71
C LEU A 157 -4.21 -2.55 19.87
N GLY A 158 -4.72 -2.80 21.08
CA GLY A 158 -5.37 -4.05 21.48
C GLY A 158 -6.36 -4.66 20.46
N PRO A 159 -7.31 -3.88 19.88
CA PRO A 159 -8.23 -4.42 18.89
C PRO A 159 -7.56 -4.91 17.60
N LEU A 160 -6.48 -4.25 17.14
CA LEU A 160 -5.74 -4.68 15.95
C LEU A 160 -4.85 -5.89 16.27
N GLN A 161 -4.32 -5.96 17.48
CA GLN A 161 -3.47 -7.08 17.93
C GLN A 161 -4.28 -8.37 18.18
N TYR A 162 -5.59 -8.28 18.41
CA TYR A 162 -6.45 -9.43 18.72
C TYR A 162 -6.36 -10.58 17.71
N VAL A 163 -6.19 -10.28 16.41
CA VAL A 163 -6.15 -11.31 15.36
C VAL A 163 -4.81 -12.05 15.29
N VAL A 164 -3.74 -11.46 15.82
CA VAL A 164 -2.36 -11.92 15.62
C VAL A 164 -2.11 -13.32 16.20
N PRO A 165 -2.53 -13.65 17.44
CA PRO A 165 -2.32 -14.99 17.99
C PRO A 165 -2.93 -16.11 17.14
N TYR A 166 -4.03 -15.85 16.44
CA TYR A 166 -4.64 -16.84 15.55
C TYR A 166 -3.79 -17.10 14.31
N LEU A 167 -3.23 -16.05 13.71
CA LEU A 167 -2.34 -16.18 12.56
C LEU A 167 -1.03 -16.89 12.91
N VAL A 168 -0.45 -16.57 14.08
CA VAL A 168 0.73 -17.26 14.60
C VAL A 168 0.46 -18.76 14.81
N LYS A 169 -0.71 -19.12 15.36
CA LYS A 169 -1.10 -20.54 15.53
C LYS A 169 -1.29 -21.27 14.21
N ILE A 170 -1.90 -20.62 13.21
CA ILE A 170 -2.02 -21.17 11.86
C ILE A 170 -0.63 -21.43 11.28
N ASP A 171 0.30 -20.50 11.48
CA ASP A 171 1.65 -20.65 10.96
C ASP A 171 2.42 -21.80 11.61
N VAL A 172 2.34 -21.96 12.94
CA VAL A 172 2.87 -23.14 13.65
C VAL A 172 2.27 -24.44 13.11
N PHE A 173 0.95 -24.46 12.86
CA PHE A 173 0.29 -25.61 12.26
C PHE A 173 0.85 -25.92 10.87
N LEU A 174 1.06 -24.92 10.01
CA LEU A 174 1.65 -25.12 8.68
C LEU A 174 3.08 -25.65 8.76
N ILE A 175 3.91 -25.13 9.67
CA ILE A 175 5.28 -25.62 9.91
C ILE A 175 5.26 -27.11 10.27
N GLY A 176 4.37 -27.52 11.18
CA GLY A 176 4.20 -28.92 11.56
C GLY A 176 3.69 -29.78 10.41
N LEU A 177 2.69 -29.30 9.66
CA LEU A 177 2.10 -30.01 8.52
C LEU A 177 3.14 -30.30 7.42
N PHE A 178 4.02 -29.34 7.15
CA PHE A 178 5.06 -29.47 6.12
C PHE A 178 6.40 -29.99 6.65
N HIS A 179 6.49 -30.37 7.93
CA HIS A 179 7.71 -30.90 8.56
C HIS A 179 8.94 -29.98 8.40
N MET A 180 8.73 -28.66 8.51
CA MET A 180 9.78 -27.66 8.28
C MET A 180 10.71 -27.45 9.48
N GLY A 181 10.35 -27.94 10.67
CA GLY A 181 11.09 -27.79 11.91
C GLY A 181 10.17 -27.89 13.12
N HIS A 182 10.66 -27.50 14.28
CA HIS A 182 9.85 -27.41 15.50
C HIS A 182 9.42 -25.96 15.76
N ALA A 183 8.12 -25.76 15.99
CA ALA A 183 7.56 -24.45 16.29
C ALA A 183 6.53 -24.53 17.42
N THR A 184 6.55 -23.54 18.31
CA THR A 184 5.53 -23.36 19.36
C THR A 184 5.06 -21.91 19.40
N ALA A 185 3.79 -21.70 19.75
CA ALA A 185 3.17 -20.36 19.80
C ALA A 185 2.77 -19.99 21.22
N HIS A 186 3.13 -18.79 21.66
CA HIS A 186 2.73 -18.20 22.94
C HIS A 186 2.28 -16.75 22.71
N GLY A 187 0.97 -16.50 22.78
CA GLY A 187 0.42 -15.18 22.50
C GLY A 187 0.70 -14.74 21.06
N ASN A 188 1.44 -13.65 20.91
CA ASN A 188 1.89 -13.12 19.62
C ASN A 188 3.33 -13.51 19.26
N ALA A 189 3.97 -14.37 20.06
CA ALA A 189 5.31 -14.86 19.81
C ALA A 189 5.29 -16.32 19.31
N MET A 190 6.26 -16.63 18.45
CA MET A 190 6.57 -17.97 17.97
C MET A 190 8.00 -18.32 18.32
N PHE A 191 8.23 -19.50 18.89
CA PHE A 191 9.56 -20.04 19.11
C PHE A 191 9.83 -21.09 18.04
N LEU A 192 10.88 -20.85 17.27
CA LEU A 192 11.28 -21.63 16.11
C LEU A 192 12.60 -22.34 16.42
N VAL A 193 12.69 -23.63 16.12
CA VAL A 193 13.94 -24.40 16.20
C VAL A 193 14.12 -25.13 14.89
N GLY A 194 15.14 -24.71 14.15
CA GLY A 194 15.48 -25.24 12.82
C GLY A 194 16.96 -25.55 12.69
N ASP A 195 17.43 -25.60 11.44
CA ASP A 195 18.76 -26.12 11.07
C ASP A 195 19.90 -25.19 11.56
N HIS A 196 19.58 -23.93 11.83
CA HIS A 196 20.53 -22.88 12.26
C HIS A 196 20.34 -22.46 13.73
N GLY A 197 19.61 -23.26 14.52
CA GLY A 197 19.40 -23.03 15.94
C GLY A 197 18.04 -22.41 16.29
N PRO A 198 17.85 -22.02 17.57
CA PRO A 198 16.60 -21.45 18.05
C PRO A 198 16.47 -19.95 17.70
N PHE A 199 15.24 -19.50 17.47
CA PHE A 199 14.91 -18.10 17.23
C PHE A 199 13.50 -17.79 17.74
N ALA A 200 13.32 -16.61 18.33
CA ALA A 200 12.01 -16.15 18.81
C ALA A 200 11.50 -15.04 17.89
N LEU A 201 10.38 -15.29 17.21
CA LEU A 201 9.72 -14.33 16.34
C LEU A 201 8.52 -13.73 17.07
N GLN A 202 8.56 -12.43 17.33
CA GLN A 202 7.41 -11.71 17.84
C GLN A 202 6.66 -11.02 16.69
N VAL A 203 5.37 -11.30 16.58
CA VAL A 203 4.52 -10.77 15.51
C VAL A 203 3.62 -9.67 16.07
N PHE A 204 3.65 -8.50 15.44
CA PHE A 204 2.75 -7.39 15.75
C PHE A 204 1.69 -7.24 14.66
N TRP A 205 0.58 -6.56 14.98
CA TRP A 205 -0.53 -6.37 14.04
C TRP A 205 -0.12 -5.85 12.66
N PRO A 206 0.87 -4.95 12.48
CA PRO A 206 1.25 -4.52 11.15
C PRO A 206 1.86 -5.66 10.34
N SER A 207 2.76 -6.43 10.96
CA SER A 207 3.42 -7.59 10.34
C SER A 207 2.47 -8.78 10.13
N ALA A 208 1.49 -8.96 11.01
CA ALA A 208 0.43 -9.95 10.87
C ALA A 208 -0.51 -9.65 9.68
N GLY A 209 -0.37 -8.48 9.06
CA GLY A 209 -1.10 -8.11 7.87
C GLY A 209 -2.44 -7.42 8.12
N VAL A 210 -2.65 -6.89 9.33
CA VAL A 210 -3.77 -5.97 9.57
C VAL A 210 -3.58 -4.69 8.75
N HIS A 211 -2.33 -4.22 8.63
CA HIS A 211 -2.00 -3.10 7.74
C HIS A 211 -2.45 -3.37 6.30
N SER A 212 -2.08 -4.51 5.70
CA SER A 212 -2.45 -4.84 4.33
C SER A 212 -3.97 -4.96 4.16
N ILE A 213 -4.70 -5.48 5.15
CA ILE A 213 -6.17 -5.51 5.14
C ILE A 213 -6.77 -4.09 5.13
N ILE A 214 -6.22 -3.15 5.90
CA ILE A 214 -6.69 -1.75 5.93
C ILE A 214 -6.48 -1.11 4.56
N ILE A 215 -5.26 -1.19 4.00
CA ILE A 215 -4.95 -0.62 2.69
C ILE A 215 -5.79 -1.25 1.58
N TYR A 216 -5.88 -2.58 1.56
CA TYR A 216 -6.76 -3.30 0.65
C TYR A 216 -8.19 -2.76 0.75
N SER A 217 -8.71 -2.62 1.95
CA SER A 217 -10.10 -2.20 2.18
C SER A 217 -10.35 -0.80 1.65
N LEU A 218 -9.45 0.15 1.94
CA LEU A 218 -9.54 1.54 1.47
C LEU A 218 -9.48 1.63 -0.06
N VAL A 219 -8.48 1.00 -0.68
CA VAL A 219 -8.26 1.02 -2.13
C VAL A 219 -9.41 0.30 -2.85
N MET A 220 -9.80 -0.88 -2.38
CA MET A 220 -10.88 -1.66 -2.97
C MET A 220 -12.23 -0.95 -2.83
N MET A 221 -12.54 -0.34 -1.68
CA MET A 221 -13.78 0.43 -1.54
C MET A 221 -13.82 1.61 -2.51
N ALA A 222 -12.74 2.38 -2.61
CA ALA A 222 -12.66 3.50 -3.56
C ALA A 222 -12.87 3.02 -5.01
N PHE A 223 -12.20 1.93 -5.39
CA PHE A 223 -12.31 1.30 -6.70
C PHE A 223 -13.73 0.79 -6.99
N LEU A 224 -14.33 0.03 -6.07
CA LEU A 224 -15.68 -0.50 -6.22
C LEU A 224 -16.73 0.61 -6.24
N LEU A 225 -16.58 1.68 -5.45
CA LEU A 225 -17.51 2.82 -5.46
C LEU A 225 -17.54 3.51 -6.82
N LYS A 226 -16.39 3.61 -7.50
CA LYS A 226 -16.27 4.19 -8.84
C LYS A 226 -16.95 3.34 -9.92
N MET A 227 -16.99 2.02 -9.76
CA MET A 227 -17.57 1.14 -10.75
C MET A 227 -19.09 1.00 -10.64
N ASN A 228 -19.76 0.94 -11.80
CA ASN A 228 -21.20 0.72 -11.90
C ASN A 228 -21.53 -0.79 -11.80
N ILE A 229 -21.34 -1.35 -10.61
CA ILE A 229 -21.58 -2.77 -10.29
C ILE A 229 -22.73 -2.90 -9.28
N PRO A 230 -23.62 -3.91 -9.40
CA PRO A 230 -24.61 -4.22 -8.38
C PRO A 230 -23.99 -4.46 -7.00
N ARG A 231 -24.66 -4.01 -5.93
CA ARG A 231 -24.15 -4.07 -4.55
C ARG A 231 -23.71 -5.48 -4.13
N ASN A 232 -24.47 -6.51 -4.48
CA ASN A 232 -24.15 -7.90 -4.12
C ASN A 232 -22.79 -8.36 -4.67
N ARG A 233 -22.47 -7.96 -5.91
CA ARG A 233 -21.17 -8.30 -6.51
C ARG A 233 -20.03 -7.47 -5.91
N LYS A 234 -20.28 -6.19 -5.59
CA LYS A 234 -19.29 -5.37 -4.86
C LYS A 234 -18.93 -6.02 -3.52
N LEU A 235 -19.93 -6.45 -2.76
CA LEU A 235 -19.71 -7.18 -1.49
C LEU A 235 -18.95 -8.49 -1.73
N GLY A 236 -19.30 -9.26 -2.76
CA GLY A 236 -18.59 -10.48 -3.13
C GLY A 236 -17.11 -10.25 -3.46
N TYR A 237 -16.79 -9.27 -4.32
CA TYR A 237 -15.40 -8.93 -4.64
C TYR A 237 -14.64 -8.42 -3.41
N PHE A 238 -15.29 -7.59 -2.60
CA PHE A 238 -14.69 -7.09 -1.37
C PHE A 238 -14.32 -8.25 -0.43
N ALA A 239 -15.25 -9.15 -0.15
CA ALA A 239 -15.03 -10.31 0.71
C ALA A 239 -13.95 -11.25 0.16
N MET A 240 -13.99 -11.57 -1.15
CA MET A 240 -12.97 -12.42 -1.78
C MET A 240 -11.57 -11.83 -1.67
N GLY A 241 -11.42 -10.52 -1.86
CA GLY A 241 -10.11 -9.91 -1.72
C GLY A 241 -9.65 -9.75 -0.26
N VAL A 242 -10.55 -9.65 0.72
CA VAL A 242 -10.18 -9.78 2.15
C VAL A 242 -9.61 -11.17 2.41
N ILE A 243 -10.30 -12.23 1.97
CA ILE A 243 -9.85 -13.62 2.12
C ILE A 243 -8.48 -13.83 1.46
N GLY A 244 -8.30 -13.34 0.23
CA GLY A 244 -7.03 -13.45 -0.45
C GLY A 244 -5.92 -12.64 0.23
N THR A 245 -6.22 -11.46 0.78
CA THR A 245 -5.26 -10.68 1.57
C THR A 245 -4.82 -11.42 2.83
N ILE A 246 -5.77 -12.03 3.57
CA ILE A 246 -5.45 -12.89 4.72
C ILE A 246 -4.58 -14.07 4.28
N THR A 247 -4.89 -14.70 3.14
CA THR A 247 -4.12 -15.82 2.60
C THR A 247 -2.68 -15.41 2.29
N VAL A 248 -2.49 -14.29 1.61
CA VAL A 248 -1.15 -13.74 1.32
C VAL A 248 -0.39 -13.42 2.59
N ASN A 249 -1.06 -12.86 3.60
CA ASN A 249 -0.44 -12.59 4.90
C ASN A 249 -0.02 -13.87 5.64
N ILE A 250 -0.82 -14.95 5.56
CA ILE A 250 -0.43 -16.26 6.11
C ILE A 250 0.82 -16.78 5.39
N ILE A 251 0.85 -16.74 4.05
CA ILE A 251 2.03 -17.18 3.28
C ILE A 251 3.25 -16.31 3.62
N ARG A 252 3.06 -15.01 3.89
CA ARG A 252 4.13 -14.10 4.31
C ARG A 252 4.72 -14.54 5.64
N ILE A 253 3.90 -14.70 6.68
CA ILE A 253 4.38 -15.14 8.01
C ILE A 253 5.09 -16.48 7.88
N PHE A 254 4.51 -17.43 7.13
CA PHE A 254 5.13 -18.73 6.86
C PHE A 254 6.47 -18.64 6.15
N SER A 255 6.61 -17.73 5.18
CA SER A 255 7.89 -17.48 4.51
C SER A 255 8.95 -16.91 5.47
N LEU A 256 8.56 -16.03 6.40
CA LEU A 256 9.46 -15.53 7.46
C LEU A 256 9.91 -16.67 8.39
N SER A 257 8.98 -17.53 8.78
CA SER A 257 9.28 -18.70 9.61
C SER A 257 10.19 -19.70 8.89
N ILE A 258 9.96 -19.97 7.59
CA ILE A 258 10.86 -20.81 6.79
C ILE A 258 12.25 -20.21 6.70
N PHE A 259 12.37 -18.90 6.48
CA PHE A 259 13.67 -18.22 6.43
C PHE A 259 14.46 -18.49 7.72
N VAL A 260 13.82 -18.32 8.87
CA VAL A 260 14.43 -18.59 10.18
C VAL A 260 14.80 -20.06 10.36
N LEU A 261 13.90 -20.98 9.99
CA LEU A 261 14.10 -22.42 10.18
C LEU A 261 15.18 -23.00 9.27
N LYS A 262 15.32 -22.49 8.04
CA LYS A 262 16.09 -23.14 6.96
C LYS A 262 17.23 -22.31 6.39
N VAL A 263 17.22 -21.00 6.55
CA VAL A 263 18.19 -20.11 5.90
C VAL A 263 19.15 -19.51 6.91
N SER A 264 18.63 -18.79 7.91
CA SER A 264 19.47 -18.03 8.84
C SER A 264 18.72 -17.62 10.10
N THR A 265 19.42 -17.68 11.24
CA THR A 265 19.00 -17.11 12.52
C THR A 265 19.68 -15.75 12.79
N ASN A 266 20.40 -15.20 11.80
CA ASN A 266 20.99 -13.88 11.89
C ASN A 266 19.92 -12.78 11.84
N VAL A 267 19.87 -11.93 12.87
CA VAL A 267 18.86 -10.87 13.01
C VAL A 267 18.90 -9.86 11.87
N ASN A 268 20.09 -9.47 11.39
CA ASN A 268 20.20 -8.45 10.34
C ASN A 268 19.72 -8.98 8.98
N GLU A 269 20.02 -10.25 8.69
CA GLU A 269 19.53 -10.91 7.48
C GLU A 269 18.01 -11.11 7.54
N PHE A 270 17.50 -11.51 8.71
CA PHE A 270 16.07 -11.63 8.95
C PHE A 270 15.34 -10.30 8.77
N GLU A 271 15.81 -9.21 9.37
CA GLU A 271 15.17 -7.89 9.23
C GLU A 271 15.19 -7.39 7.79
N SER A 272 16.27 -7.66 7.05
CA SER A 272 16.36 -7.34 5.62
C SER A 272 15.32 -8.10 4.80
N PHE A 273 15.15 -9.40 5.07
CA PHE A 273 14.12 -10.22 4.41
C PHE A 273 12.71 -9.81 4.82
N HIS A 274 12.48 -9.55 6.12
CA HIS A 274 11.21 -9.14 6.70
C HIS A 274 10.70 -7.82 6.12
N GLY A 275 11.60 -6.84 5.95
CA GLY A 275 11.29 -5.55 5.33
C GLY A 275 10.73 -5.73 3.92
N ILE A 276 11.33 -6.62 3.13
CA ILE A 276 10.97 -6.81 1.71
C ILE A 276 9.73 -7.70 1.53
N ALA A 277 9.61 -8.77 2.31
CA ALA A 277 8.59 -9.81 2.12
C ALA A 277 7.15 -9.27 2.21
N GLY A 278 6.91 -8.27 3.06
CA GLY A 278 5.59 -7.68 3.24
C GLY A 278 5.04 -7.01 1.98
N GLU A 279 5.81 -6.11 1.40
CA GLU A 279 5.36 -5.32 0.25
C GLU A 279 5.37 -6.12 -1.06
N ILE A 280 6.38 -6.98 -1.26
CA ILE A 280 6.48 -7.80 -2.48
C ILE A 280 5.33 -8.81 -2.59
N MET A 281 4.79 -9.30 -1.49
CA MET A 281 3.70 -10.29 -1.55
C MET A 281 2.33 -9.62 -1.65
N PHE A 282 2.08 -8.57 -0.87
CA PHE A 282 0.78 -7.93 -0.80
C PHE A 282 0.44 -7.09 -2.04
N LEU A 283 1.37 -6.29 -2.53
CA LEU A 283 1.07 -5.29 -3.55
C LEU A 283 0.82 -5.92 -4.94
N PRO A 284 1.61 -6.91 -5.40
CA PRO A 284 1.26 -7.67 -6.59
C PRO A 284 -0.10 -8.36 -6.46
N TRP A 285 -0.42 -8.95 -5.30
CA TRP A 285 -1.74 -9.53 -5.06
C TRP A 285 -2.86 -8.50 -5.24
N LEU A 286 -2.76 -7.34 -4.58
CA LEU A 286 -3.75 -6.27 -4.69
C LEU A 286 -3.94 -5.83 -6.15
N PHE A 287 -2.85 -5.62 -6.88
CA PHE A 287 -2.89 -5.19 -8.27
C PHE A 287 -3.51 -6.26 -9.19
N ILE A 288 -3.06 -7.51 -9.07
CA ILE A 288 -3.61 -8.65 -9.82
C ILE A 288 -5.11 -8.79 -9.55
N PHE A 289 -5.52 -8.69 -8.28
CA PHE A 289 -6.92 -8.82 -7.91
C PHE A 289 -7.79 -7.70 -8.52
N LEU A 290 -7.33 -6.44 -8.46
CA LEU A 290 -8.00 -5.31 -9.10
C LEU A 290 -8.13 -5.50 -10.63
N LEU A 291 -7.08 -6.02 -11.29
CA LEU A 291 -7.12 -6.35 -12.71
C LEU A 291 -8.12 -7.47 -13.02
N ILE A 292 -8.17 -8.52 -12.20
CA ILE A 292 -9.13 -9.62 -12.34
C ILE A 292 -10.56 -9.08 -12.25
N VAL A 293 -10.87 -8.29 -11.22
CA VAL A 293 -12.20 -7.69 -11.04
C VAL A 293 -12.56 -6.81 -12.25
N THR A 294 -11.63 -5.97 -12.70
CA THR A 294 -11.82 -5.11 -13.87
C THR A 294 -12.10 -5.93 -15.13
N TYR A 295 -11.31 -6.98 -15.36
CA TYR A 295 -11.45 -7.86 -16.53
C TYR A 295 -12.79 -8.58 -16.53
N VAL A 296 -13.17 -9.19 -15.40
CA VAL A 296 -14.43 -9.93 -15.24
C VAL A 296 -15.63 -9.02 -15.51
N GLU A 297 -15.65 -7.82 -14.93
CA GLU A 297 -16.77 -6.89 -15.10
C GLU A 297 -16.82 -6.28 -16.49
N THR A 298 -15.67 -5.97 -17.09
CA THR A 298 -15.60 -5.52 -18.49
C THR A 298 -16.17 -6.58 -19.44
N LYS A 299 -15.81 -7.86 -19.24
CA LYS A 299 -16.33 -8.97 -20.04
C LYS A 299 -17.84 -9.14 -19.87
N ARG A 300 -18.36 -8.98 -18.65
CA ARG A 300 -19.80 -9.06 -18.36
C ARG A 300 -20.59 -7.94 -19.04
N ILE A 301 -20.11 -6.70 -18.97
CA ILE A 301 -20.77 -5.56 -19.62
C ILE A 301 -20.84 -5.78 -21.13
N LYS A 302 -19.75 -6.24 -21.76
CA LYS A 302 -19.74 -6.57 -23.20
C LYS A 302 -20.78 -7.63 -23.55
N LYS A 303 -20.87 -8.71 -22.75
CA LYS A 303 -21.83 -9.80 -22.97
C LYS A 303 -23.28 -9.35 -22.84
N LEU A 304 -23.59 -8.50 -21.85
CA LEU A 304 -24.95 -7.95 -21.68
C LEU A 304 -25.33 -7.03 -22.86
N GLY A 305 -24.38 -6.22 -23.35
CA GLY A 305 -24.60 -5.36 -24.51
C GLY A 305 -24.86 -6.12 -25.82
N THR A 306 -24.17 -7.24 -26.06
CA THR A 306 -24.41 -8.08 -27.25
C THR A 306 -25.75 -8.80 -27.20
N VAL A 307 -26.17 -9.32 -26.04
CA VAL A 307 -27.48 -9.99 -25.88
C VAL A 307 -28.64 -9.02 -26.11
N GLN A 308 -28.51 -7.77 -25.64
CA GLN A 308 -29.54 -6.76 -25.85
C GLN A 308 -29.63 -6.34 -27.34
N HIS A 309 -28.49 -6.19 -28.02
CA HIS A 309 -28.46 -5.88 -29.45
C HIS A 309 -29.07 -6.99 -30.31
N GLU A 310 -28.81 -8.27 -30.02
CA GLU A 310 -29.44 -9.39 -30.73
C GLU A 310 -30.96 -9.42 -30.55
N SER A 311 -31.45 -9.11 -29.34
CA SER A 311 -32.90 -9.06 -29.07
C SER A 311 -33.62 -7.92 -29.80
N ASP A 312 -32.98 -6.76 -29.95
CA ASP A 312 -33.56 -5.60 -30.65
C ASP A 312 -33.55 -5.79 -32.18
N THR A 313 -32.61 -6.55 -32.74
CA THR A 313 -32.61 -6.90 -34.18
C THR A 313 -33.59 -8.01 -34.56
N SER A 314 -34.19 -8.68 -33.59
CA SER A 314 -35.14 -9.80 -33.79
C SER A 314 -36.62 -9.40 -33.67
N LYS A 315 -36.91 -8.12 -33.46
CA LYS A 315 -38.26 -7.53 -33.41
C LYS A 315 -38.49 -6.63 -34.61
#